data_AF-A0A246GKS2-F1
#
_entry.id   AF-A0A246GKS2-F1
#
_cell.length_a   1.000
_cell.length_b   1.000
_cell.length_c   1.000
_cell.angle_alpha   90.00
_cell.angle_beta   90.00
_cell.angle_gamma   90.00
#
_symmetry.space_group_name_H-M   'P 1'
#
loop_
_entity.id
_entity.type
_entity.pdbx_description
1 polymer ?
#
loop_
_entity_poly.entity_id
_entity_poly.type
_entity_poly.pdbx_seq_one_letter_code
_entity_poly.pdbx_strand_id
1 'polypeptide(L)'
;MSNCYDYKEDVVTEVDKEGSVETEMTIEHIDSERDLVITKHKVWSKGNLSKEIVYKDTVPALGEYEEEDEEGKIVKGKKEYEIYFTAK
;
A
#
# COMPACT_ATOMS: atom_id res chain seq x y z
N MET A 1 34.81 -20.27 -7.55
CA MET A 1 34.07 -19.82 -6.35
C MET A 1 32.66 -19.52 -6.83
N SER A 2 31.70 -20.36 -6.44
CA SER A 2 30.31 -20.26 -6.91
C SER A 2 29.62 -19.08 -6.23
N ASN A 3 29.08 -18.14 -7.01
CA ASN A 3 28.35 -17.00 -6.50
C ASN A 3 26.90 -17.46 -6.28
N CYS A 4 26.54 -17.73 -5.02
CA CYS A 4 25.18 -18.10 -4.63
C CYS A 4 24.39 -16.79 -4.50
N TYR A 5 23.72 -16.38 -5.58
CA TYR A 5 22.67 -15.38 -5.48
C TYR A 5 21.42 -16.10 -4.99
N ASP A 6 21.02 -15.80 -3.76
CA ASP A 6 19.84 -16.30 -3.08
C ASP A 6 18.60 -15.70 -3.78
N TYR A 7 18.18 -16.30 -4.89
CA TYR A 7 16.97 -15.90 -5.61
C TYR A 7 15.77 -16.33 -4.78
N LYS A 8 15.13 -15.36 -4.13
CA LYS A 8 13.84 -15.57 -3.46
C LYS A 8 12.77 -15.77 -4.52
N GLU A 9 12.43 -17.03 -4.83
CA GLU A 9 11.39 -17.39 -5.80
C GLU A 9 10.02 -16.76 -5.50
N ASP A 10 9.76 -16.38 -4.25
CA ASP A 10 8.48 -15.83 -3.81
C ASP A 10 8.29 -14.33 -4.12
N VAL A 11 9.27 -13.65 -4.72
CA VAL A 11 9.12 -12.25 -5.10
C VAL A 11 8.45 -12.16 -6.46
N VAL A 12 7.13 -11.95 -6.45
CA VAL A 12 6.35 -11.69 -7.66
C VAL A 12 6.75 -10.32 -8.23
N THR A 13 7.47 -10.31 -9.34
CA THR A 13 7.90 -9.08 -10.03
C THR A 13 6.85 -8.52 -10.98
N GLU A 14 5.91 -9.35 -11.43
CA GLU A 14 4.86 -9.00 -12.39
C GLU A 14 3.53 -9.66 -12.02
N VAL A 15 2.43 -8.94 -12.23
CA VAL A 15 1.07 -9.47 -12.02
C VAL A 15 0.71 -10.44 -13.14
N ASP A 16 0.26 -11.65 -12.80
CA ASP A 16 -0.27 -12.61 -13.77
C ASP A 16 -1.58 -12.07 -14.37
N LYS A 17 -1.58 -11.77 -15.66
CA LYS A 17 -2.75 -11.19 -16.34
C LYS A 17 -3.70 -12.25 -16.92
N GLU A 18 -3.36 -13.53 -16.83
CA GLU A 18 -4.20 -14.63 -17.35
C GLU A 18 -5.32 -15.02 -16.38
N GLY A 19 -5.17 -14.71 -15.10
CA GLY A 19 -6.21 -14.91 -14.09
C GLY A 19 -5.78 -14.50 -12.69
N SER A 20 -5.83 -13.20 -12.39
CA SER A 20 -5.49 -12.69 -11.06
C SER A 20 -6.35 -11.51 -10.64
N VAL A 21 -6.30 -11.19 -9.35
CA VAL A 21 -6.84 -9.96 -8.78
C VAL A 21 -5.69 -9.19 -8.14
N GLU A 22 -5.40 -8.01 -8.67
CA GLU A 22 -4.45 -7.06 -8.10
C GLU A 22 -5.23 -6.11 -7.19
N THR A 23 -4.79 -5.98 -5.93
CA THR A 23 -5.38 -5.07 -4.96
C THR A 23 -4.37 -4.01 -4.55
N GLU A 24 -4.77 -2.75 -4.66
CA GLU A 24 -4.01 -1.57 -4.27
C GLU A 24 -4.79 -0.81 -3.20
N MET A 25 -4.15 -0.50 -2.07
CA MET A 25 -4.71 0.39 -1.06
C MET A 25 -3.84 1.64 -0.94
N THR A 26 -4.50 2.80 -0.90
CA THR A 26 -3.83 4.10 -0.78
C THR A 26 -4.55 4.92 0.28
N ILE A 27 -3.79 5.70 1.05
CA ILE A 27 -4.31 6.64 2.03
C ILE A 27 -4.00 8.04 1.57
N GLU A 28 -5.02 8.89 1.53
CA GLU A 28 -4.89 10.32 1.23
C GLU A 28 -5.30 11.12 2.47
N HIS A 29 -4.42 11.98 2.95
CA HIS A 29 -4.73 12.86 4.08
C HIS A 29 -5.56 14.06 3.63
N ILE A 30 -6.84 14.13 4.02
CA ILE A 30 -7.76 15.18 3.57
C ILE A 30 -7.68 16.41 4.47
N ASP A 31 -7.87 16.23 5.78
CA ASP A 31 -7.84 17.30 6.78
C ASP A 31 -7.22 16.81 8.11
N SER A 32 -7.30 17.62 9.17
CA SER A 32 -6.70 17.28 10.47
C SER A 32 -7.45 16.17 11.22
N GLU A 33 -8.69 15.86 10.84
CA GLU A 33 -9.55 14.90 11.53
C GLU A 33 -9.84 13.65 10.69
N ARG A 34 -9.65 13.71 9.37
CA ARG A 34 -10.09 12.68 8.43
C ARG A 34 -9.08 12.39 7.32
N ASP A 35 -8.94 11.11 7.04
CA ASP A 35 -8.20 10.58 5.90
C ASP A 35 -9.14 9.75 4.99
N LEU A 36 -8.77 9.63 3.72
CA LEU A 36 -9.47 8.81 2.73
C LEU A 36 -8.68 7.53 2.48
N VAL A 37 -9.32 6.39 2.66
CA VAL A 37 -8.81 5.08 2.22
C VAL A 37 -9.41 4.77 0.86
N ILE A 38 -8.54 4.54 -0.11
CA ILE A 38 -8.93 4.15 -1.47
C ILE A 38 -8.46 2.72 -1.68
N THR A 39 -9.41 1.81 -1.91
CA THR A 39 -9.12 0.41 -2.23
C THR A 39 -9.50 0.15 -3.68
N LYS A 40 -8.53 -0.22 -4.51
CA LYS A 40 -8.72 -0.55 -5.92
C LYS A 40 -8.45 -2.02 -6.15
N HIS A 41 -9.41 -2.72 -6.75
CA HIS A 41 -9.25 -4.08 -7.25
C HIS A 41 -9.27 -4.09 -8.77
N LYS A 42 -8.21 -4.60 -9.39
CA LYS A 42 -8.12 -4.87 -10.83
C LYS A 42 -8.20 -6.36 -11.06
N VAL A 43 -9.18 -6.80 -11.83
CA VAL A 43 -9.36 -8.21 -12.20
C VAL A 43 -8.79 -8.42 -13.59
N TRP A 44 -7.74 -9.22 -13.69
CA TRP A 44 -7.09 -9.58 -14.94
C TRP A 44 -7.56 -10.95 -15.42
N SER A 45 -7.87 -11.05 -16.72
CA SER A 45 -8.23 -12.31 -17.36
C SER A 45 -7.78 -12.30 -18.81
N LYS A 46 -7.15 -13.40 -19.26
CA LYS A 46 -6.69 -13.57 -20.65
C LYS A 46 -5.83 -12.40 -21.15
N GLY A 47 -4.92 -11.91 -20.31
CA GLY A 47 -4.01 -10.81 -20.62
C GLY A 47 -4.65 -9.41 -20.57
N ASN A 48 -5.93 -9.30 -20.25
CA ASN A 48 -6.70 -8.06 -20.33
C ASN A 48 -7.27 -7.64 -18.96
N LEU A 49 -7.36 -6.34 -18.73
CA LEU A 49 -8.08 -5.79 -17.57
C LEU A 49 -9.58 -5.99 -17.81
N SER A 50 -10.17 -6.94 -17.10
CA SER A 50 -11.59 -7.29 -17.27
C SER A 50 -12.52 -6.40 -16.45
N LYS A 51 -12.05 -5.94 -15.28
CA LYS A 51 -12.83 -5.11 -14.36
C LYS A 51 -11.91 -4.31 -13.45
N GLU A 52 -12.30 -3.08 -13.17
CA GLU A 52 -11.73 -2.27 -12.09
C GLU A 52 -12.86 -1.90 -11.11
N ILE A 53 -12.61 -2.09 -9.82
CA ILE A 53 -13.55 -1.76 -8.75
C ILE A 53 -12.81 -0.84 -7.78
N VAL A 54 -13.39 0.33 -7.49
CA VAL A 54 -12.80 1.32 -6.58
C VAL A 54 -13.77 1.57 -5.43
N TYR A 55 -13.30 1.34 -4.21
CA TYR A 55 -13.98 1.71 -2.97
C TYR A 55 -13.26 2.90 -2.35
N LYS A 56 -14.03 3.80 -1.76
CA LYS A 56 -13.53 5.00 -1.09
C LYS A 56 -14.26 5.13 0.24
N ASP A 57 -13.50 5.11 1.32
CA ASP A 57 -14.01 5.19 2.68
C ASP A 57 -13.23 6.23 3.47
N THR A 58 -13.90 6.91 4.40
CA THR A 58 -13.26 7.90 5.28
C THR A 58 -12.95 7.28 6.64
N VAL A 59 -11.75 7.50 7.15
CA VAL A 59 -11.31 7.08 8.49
C VAL A 59 -10.82 8.28 9.31
N PRO A 60 -10.85 8.23 10.65
CA PRO A 60 -10.28 9.28 11.48
C PRO A 60 -8.77 9.37 11.31
N ALA A 61 -8.23 10.59 11.17
CA ALA A 61 -6.79 10.81 11.07
C ALA A 61 -6.06 10.42 12.36
N LEU A 62 -4.86 9.82 12.22
CA LEU A 62 -4.02 9.42 13.36
C LEU A 62 -3.28 10.59 14.03
N GLY A 63 -3.37 11.78 13.43
CA GLY A 63 -2.71 13.00 13.87
C GLY A 63 -1.24 13.06 13.47
N GLU A 64 -0.54 14.03 14.06
CA GLU A 64 0.86 14.31 13.78
C GLU A 64 1.77 13.77 14.90
N TYR A 65 3.04 13.59 14.58
CA TYR A 65 4.09 13.35 15.56
C TYR A 65 5.12 14.49 15.48
N GLU A 66 5.75 14.75 16.62
CA GLU A 66 6.92 15.62 16.72
C GLU A 66 8.02 14.81 17.39
N GLU A 67 9.18 14.73 16.75
CA GLU A 67 10.35 14.02 17.25
C GLU A 67 11.61 14.86 17.04
N GLU A 68 12.59 14.70 17.93
CA GLU A 68 13.88 15.39 17.84
C GLU A 68 14.87 14.47 17.12
N ASP A 69 15.50 14.95 16.05
CA ASP A 69 16.52 14.20 15.33
C ASP A 69 17.84 14.13 16.11
N GLU A 70 18.80 13.34 15.62
CA GLU A 70 20.12 13.19 16.25
C GLU A 70 20.94 14.50 16.32
N GLU A 71 20.54 15.53 15.58
CA GLU A 71 21.16 16.86 15.55
C GLU A 71 20.44 17.89 16.45
N GLY A 72 19.36 17.47 17.14
CA GLY A 72 18.57 18.33 18.02
C GLY A 72 17.51 19.18 17.31
N LYS A 73 17.16 18.87 16.06
CA LYS A 73 16.09 19.57 15.33
C LYS A 73 14.77 18.83 15.51
N ILE A 74 13.71 19.61 15.70
CA ILE A 74 12.35 19.08 15.76
C ILE A 74 11.86 18.77 14.33
N VAL A 75 11.59 17.50 14.07
CA VAL A 75 10.93 16.99 12.87
C VAL A 75 9.47 16.74 13.19
N LYS A 76 8.58 17.20 12.30
CA LYS A 76 7.14 16.95 12.39
C LYS A 76 6.68 16.14 11.19
N GLY A 77 5.80 15.19 11.41
CA GLY A 77 5.25 14.35 10.35
C GLY A 77 3.85 13.86 10.66
N LYS A 78 3.17 13.32 9.65
CA LYS A 78 1.88 12.64 9.83
C LYS A 78 2.14 11.19 10.21
N LYS A 79 1.33 10.65 11.12
CA LYS A 79 1.41 9.23 11.45
C LYS A 79 0.86 8.40 10.29
N GLU A 80 1.62 7.36 9.94
CA GLU A 80 1.26 6.41 8.90
C GLU A 80 0.45 5.25 9.48
N TYR A 81 -0.42 4.67 8.65
CA TYR A 81 -1.22 3.51 9.03
C TYR A 81 -0.47 2.22 8.73
N GLU A 82 -0.69 1.20 9.56
CA GLU A 82 -0.31 -0.16 9.24
C GLU A 82 -1.52 -0.90 8.65
N ILE A 83 -1.36 -1.43 7.43
CA ILE A 83 -2.44 -2.11 6.69
C ILE A 83 -2.12 -3.60 6.63
N TYR A 84 -3.07 -4.43 7.07
CA TYR A 84 -2.96 -5.88 7.00
C TYR A 84 -3.90 -6.45 5.94
N PHE A 85 -3.36 -7.26 5.03
CA PHE A 85 -4.14 -8.03 4.07
C PHE A 85 -4.25 -9.47 4.54
N THR A 86 -5.45 -10.04 4.49
CA THR A 86 -5.69 -11.46 4.75
C THR A 86 -6.46 -12.06 3.59
N ALA A 87 -5.85 -13.01 2.89
CA ALA A 87 -6.53 -13.85 1.91
C ALA A 87 -6.98 -15.16 2.60
N LYS A 88 -8.17 -15.66 2.24
CA LYS A 88 -8.74 -16.92 2.75
C LYS A 88 -9.15 -17.82 1.61
#